data_AF-A0A2V9WHP0-F1
#
_entry.id   AF-A0A2V9WHP0-F1
#
_cell.length_a   1.000
_cell.length_b   1.000
_cell.length_c   1.000
_cell.angle_alpha   90.00
_cell.angle_beta   90.00
_cell.angle_gamma   90.00
#
_symmetry.space_group_name_H-M   'P 1'
#
loop_
_entity.id
_entity.type
_entity.pdbx_description
1 polymer ?
#
loop_
_entity_poly.entity_id
_entity_poly.type
_entity_poly.pdbx_seq_one_letter_code
_entity_poly.pdbx_strand_id
1 'polypeptide(L)'
;MTANAASRPLVDQSPLQTARRLAALAATPEEKNLSHQALKLADHELDLAFYGAERNAGANLPPLTPETKELAARKAAAEAAVKMDEDSVAELTRKSAKAPESQKENLEDQLEVAKGQLELDQYEVDDAAEDLARAGADPSARIRQLKAEHDASDKEPESAPSPAAISAEQNYQAHTLLHVFRAWRELHSKRLQIAGARQEAAAEVQKLNQQHEGFEKRADAEKSERESVKQQAKGFARGNQSASREESKATAKRTLSSLKQHSQDQKNLAEFDKRIQDEQELRDIYGNWLVFVQARERAALHSTIETMLWIVMILLVGYVAGPGD
;
A
#
# COMPACT_ATOMS: atom_id res chain seq x y z
N MET A 1 -10.03 -18.58 27.20
CA MET A 1 -8.84 -17.91 26.62
C MET A 1 -8.92 -18.06 25.13
N THR A 2 -9.69 -17.20 24.46
CA THR A 2 -9.79 -17.18 23.00
C THR A 2 -8.62 -16.35 22.47
N ALA A 3 -7.75 -17.00 21.70
CA ALA A 3 -6.64 -16.34 21.06
C ALA A 3 -7.21 -15.26 20.14
N ASN A 4 -6.92 -14.00 20.48
CA ASN A 4 -7.11 -12.85 19.62
C ASN A 4 -6.22 -13.12 18.38
N ALA A 5 -6.80 -13.67 17.32
CA ALA A 5 -6.15 -13.74 16.03
C ALA A 5 -5.96 -12.29 15.61
N ALA A 6 -4.79 -11.74 15.94
CA ALA A 6 -4.39 -10.41 15.57
C ALA A 6 -4.64 -10.28 14.07
N SER A 7 -5.68 -9.53 13.72
CA SER A 7 -5.97 -9.12 12.36
C SER A 7 -4.67 -8.54 11.82
N ARG A 8 -3.98 -9.29 10.96
CA ARG A 8 -2.84 -8.75 10.23
C ARG A 8 -3.32 -7.44 9.61
N PRO A 9 -2.56 -6.34 9.72
CA PRO A 9 -2.92 -5.09 9.05
C PRO A 9 -3.27 -5.42 7.60
N LEU A 10 -4.49 -5.09 7.16
CA LEU A 10 -4.94 -5.39 5.80
C LEU A 10 -4.01 -4.72 4.77
N VAL A 11 -3.35 -3.63 5.18
CA VAL A 11 -2.34 -2.88 4.45
C VAL A 11 -1.23 -2.52 5.44
N ASP A 12 0.03 -2.73 5.05
CA ASP A 12 1.19 -2.34 5.85
C ASP A 12 1.45 -0.84 5.68
N GLN A 13 1.44 -0.07 6.77
CA GLN A 13 1.66 1.39 6.76
C GLN A 13 3.01 1.78 7.38
N SER A 14 3.82 0.79 7.78
CA SER A 14 5.08 1.02 8.48
C SER A 14 6.07 1.89 7.69
N PRO A 15 6.23 1.75 6.36
CA PRO A 15 7.25 2.52 5.63
C PRO A 15 6.97 4.02 5.69
N LEU A 16 5.70 4.41 5.50
CA LEU A 16 5.30 5.82 5.53
C LEU A 16 5.35 6.41 6.95
N GLN A 17 4.95 5.64 7.96
CA GLN A 17 5.06 6.08 9.36
C GLN A 17 6.52 6.31 9.75
N THR A 18 7.42 5.42 9.34
CA THR A 18 8.86 5.57 9.56
C THR A 18 9.41 6.78 8.79
N ALA A 19 9.03 6.99 7.52
CA ALA A 19 9.43 8.16 6.75
C ALA A 19 8.97 9.48 7.39
N ARG A 20 7.70 9.58 7.84
CA ARG A 20 7.16 10.75 8.55
C ARG A 20 7.89 11.04 9.86
N ARG A 21 8.15 9.99 10.66
CA ARG A 21 8.94 10.12 11.89
C ARG A 21 10.34 10.67 11.63
N LEU A 22 11.00 10.18 10.57
CA LEU A 22 12.33 10.67 10.21
C LEU A 22 12.29 12.10 9.64
N ALA A 23 11.28 12.45 8.83
CA ALA A 23 11.10 13.79 8.30
C ALA A 23 11.03 14.85 9.42
N ALA A 24 10.38 14.54 10.54
CA ALA A 24 10.35 15.42 11.71
C ALA A 24 11.75 15.70 12.34
N LEU A 25 12.76 14.88 12.03
CA LEU A 25 14.15 15.05 12.45
C LEU A 25 15.02 15.81 11.43
N ALA A 26 14.52 16.06 10.21
CA ALA A 26 15.27 16.75 9.16
C ALA A 26 15.37 18.25 9.44
N ALA A 27 16.58 18.70 9.82
CA ALA A 27 16.82 20.09 10.18
C ALA A 27 17.43 20.88 9.02
N THR A 28 18.36 20.29 8.27
CA THR A 28 19.07 20.97 7.17
C THR A 28 18.39 20.78 5.82
N PRO A 29 18.66 21.66 4.84
CA PRO A 29 18.10 21.54 3.49
C PRO A 29 18.38 20.18 2.83
N GLU A 30 19.58 19.63 3.00
CA GLU A 30 19.97 18.34 2.45
C GLU A 30 19.18 17.19 3.09
N GLU A 31 18.96 17.26 4.40
CA GLU A 31 18.16 16.26 5.12
C GLU A 31 16.69 16.35 4.75
N LYS A 32 16.17 17.56 4.56
CA LYS A 32 14.79 17.78 4.10
C LYS A 32 14.57 17.21 2.70
N ASN A 33 15.54 17.38 1.81
CA ASN A 33 15.48 16.77 0.48
C ASN A 33 15.43 15.23 0.56
N LEU A 34 16.31 14.63 1.37
CA LEU A 34 16.31 13.17 1.59
C LEU A 34 15.01 12.68 2.25
N SER A 35 14.46 13.43 3.21
CA SER A 35 13.19 13.09 3.84
C SER A 35 12.01 13.21 2.87
N HIS A 36 11.97 14.24 2.02
CA HIS A 36 10.91 14.36 1.00
C HIS A 36 10.97 13.22 -0.01
N GLN A 37 12.17 12.82 -0.44
CA GLN A 37 12.35 11.65 -1.31
C GLN A 37 11.85 10.37 -0.63
N ALA A 38 12.21 10.17 0.64
CA ALA A 38 11.73 9.02 1.42
C ALA A 38 10.21 9.03 1.61
N LEU A 39 9.61 10.20 1.88
CA LEU A 39 8.15 10.33 2.02
C LEU A 39 7.43 9.98 0.73
N LYS A 40 7.87 10.53 -0.39
CA LYS A 40 7.27 10.26 -1.71
C LYS A 40 7.33 8.77 -2.06
N LEU A 41 8.44 8.12 -1.75
CA LEU A 41 8.65 6.72 -2.06
C LEU A 41 7.83 5.80 -1.14
N ALA A 42 7.76 6.14 0.15
CA ALA A 42 6.93 5.41 1.11
C ALA A 42 5.43 5.58 0.86
N ASP A 43 5.01 6.74 0.35
CA ASP A 43 3.64 6.98 -0.11
C ASP A 43 3.29 6.11 -1.33
N HIS A 44 4.19 6.06 -2.31
CA HIS A 44 4.03 5.18 -3.47
C HIS A 44 4.00 3.69 -3.09
N GLU A 45 4.85 3.24 -2.16
CA GLU A 45 4.83 1.87 -1.64
C GLU A 45 3.49 1.54 -0.97
N LEU A 46 2.98 2.46 -0.16
CA LEU A 46 1.70 2.31 0.53
C LEU A 46 0.55 2.23 -0.49
N ASP A 47 0.57 3.06 -1.52
CA ASP A 47 -0.40 3.03 -2.61
C ASP A 47 -0.42 1.66 -3.30
N LEU A 48 0.76 1.11 -3.62
CA LEU A 48 0.89 -0.24 -4.17
C LEU A 48 0.34 -1.30 -3.21
N ALA A 49 0.63 -1.19 -1.90
CA ALA A 49 0.11 -2.10 -0.89
C ALA A 49 -1.42 -2.05 -0.80
N PHE A 50 -2.04 -0.86 -0.91
CA PHE A 50 -3.50 -0.69 -1.00
C PHE A 50 -4.07 -1.39 -2.23
N TYR A 51 -3.48 -1.19 -3.41
CA TYR A 51 -3.94 -1.83 -4.65
C TYR A 51 -3.84 -3.37 -4.58
N GLY A 52 -2.75 -3.89 -4.01
CA GLY A 52 -2.57 -5.32 -3.79
C GLY A 52 -3.58 -5.91 -2.81
N ALA A 53 -3.81 -5.20 -1.70
CA ALA A 53 -4.76 -5.62 -0.68
C ALA A 53 -6.19 -5.67 -1.24
N GLU A 54 -6.63 -4.66 -1.99
CA GLU A 54 -7.97 -4.64 -2.60
C GLU A 54 -8.15 -5.80 -3.60
N ARG A 55 -7.13 -6.08 -4.42
CA ARG A 55 -7.15 -7.21 -5.35
C ARG A 55 -7.22 -8.57 -4.63
N ASN A 56 -6.48 -8.71 -3.53
CA ASN A 56 -6.48 -9.95 -2.73
C ASN A 56 -7.78 -10.13 -1.95
N ALA A 57 -8.37 -9.05 -1.43
CA ALA A 57 -9.66 -9.05 -0.77
C ALA A 57 -10.79 -9.53 -1.70
N GLY A 58 -10.79 -9.09 -2.97
CA GLY A 58 -11.74 -9.57 -3.97
C GLY A 58 -11.57 -11.05 -4.35
N ALA A 59 -10.37 -11.62 -4.19
CA ALA A 59 -10.08 -13.02 -4.52
C ALA A 59 -10.30 -13.99 -3.34
N ASN A 60 -10.10 -13.54 -2.11
CA ASN A 60 -10.21 -14.33 -0.89
C ASN A 60 -11.23 -13.69 0.07
N LEU A 61 -12.51 -13.89 -0.21
CA LEU A 61 -13.58 -13.49 0.71
C LEU A 61 -13.46 -14.30 2.01
N PRO A 62 -13.51 -13.67 3.20
CA PRO A 62 -13.53 -14.38 4.46
C PRO A 62 -14.74 -15.33 4.51
N PRO A 63 -14.64 -16.47 5.22
CA PRO A 63 -15.74 -17.42 5.34
C PRO A 63 -16.96 -16.71 5.94
N LEU A 64 -18.06 -16.70 5.18
CA LEU A 64 -19.30 -16.02 5.55
C LEU A 64 -19.89 -16.62 6.83
N THR A 65 -20.06 -15.77 7.84
CA THR A 65 -20.94 -16.05 8.99
C THR A 65 -22.39 -16.14 8.52
N PRO A 66 -23.32 -16.73 9.32
CA PRO A 66 -24.72 -16.83 8.94
C PRO A 66 -25.36 -15.49 8.55
N GLU A 67 -25.05 -14.43 9.31
CA GLU A 67 -25.52 -13.06 9.10
C GLU A 67 -24.96 -12.47 7.79
N THR A 68 -23.66 -12.63 7.54
CA THR A 68 -23.01 -12.08 6.34
C THR A 68 -23.38 -12.87 5.08
N LYS A 69 -23.80 -14.14 5.22
CA LYS A 69 -24.36 -14.95 4.13
C LYS A 69 -25.72 -14.43 3.67
N GLU A 70 -26.57 -13.99 4.59
CA GLU A 70 -27.86 -13.38 4.25
C GLU A 70 -27.67 -12.05 3.53
N LEU A 71 -26.78 -11.19 4.03
CA LEU A 71 -26.43 -9.93 3.38
C LEU A 71 -25.81 -10.14 2.00
N ALA A 72 -24.92 -11.13 1.85
CA ALA A 72 -24.36 -11.51 0.54
C ALA A 72 -25.43 -12.07 -0.42
N ALA A 73 -26.41 -12.81 0.08
CA ALA A 73 -27.54 -13.27 -0.72
C ALA A 73 -28.43 -12.11 -1.16
N ARG A 74 -28.69 -11.12 -0.28
CA ARG A 74 -29.42 -9.88 -0.60
C ARG A 74 -28.72 -9.10 -1.71
N LYS A 75 -27.41 -8.87 -1.57
CA LYS A 75 -26.59 -8.21 -2.61
C LYS A 75 -26.64 -8.96 -3.94
N ALA A 76 -26.49 -10.29 -3.93
CA ALA A 76 -26.54 -11.10 -5.15
C ALA A 76 -27.92 -11.08 -5.82
N ALA A 77 -29.00 -11.01 -5.04
CA ALA A 77 -30.36 -10.86 -5.57
C ALA A 77 -30.57 -9.47 -6.20
N ALA A 78 -30.09 -8.41 -5.55
CA ALA A 78 -30.15 -7.05 -6.08
C ALA A 78 -29.32 -6.90 -7.38
N GLU A 79 -28.11 -7.46 -7.44
CA GLU A 79 -27.30 -7.48 -8.67
C GLU A 79 -27.97 -8.23 -9.82
N ALA A 80 -28.71 -9.30 -9.51
CA ALA A 80 -29.48 -10.04 -10.51
C ALA A 80 -30.67 -9.22 -11.03
N ALA A 81 -31.31 -8.44 -10.16
CA ALA A 81 -32.43 -7.56 -10.50
C ALA A 81 -31.97 -6.38 -11.39
N VAL A 82 -30.87 -5.70 -11.01
CA VAL A 82 -30.21 -4.68 -11.85
C VAL A 82 -29.95 -5.20 -13.26
N LYS A 83 -29.42 -6.42 -13.39
CA LYS A 83 -29.15 -7.01 -14.70
C LYS A 83 -30.43 -7.27 -15.51
N MET A 84 -31.50 -7.73 -14.85
CA MET A 84 -32.80 -7.93 -15.50
C MET A 84 -33.40 -6.60 -15.97
N ASP A 85 -33.22 -5.53 -15.21
CA ASP A 85 -33.68 -4.20 -15.55
C ASP A 85 -32.86 -3.56 -16.67
N GLU A 86 -31.54 -3.73 -16.67
CA GLU A 86 -30.67 -3.34 -17.80
C GLU A 86 -31.12 -4.00 -19.11
N ASP A 87 -31.41 -5.30 -19.08
CA ASP A 87 -31.92 -6.06 -20.22
C ASP A 87 -33.30 -5.54 -20.66
N SER A 88 -34.18 -5.22 -19.71
CA SER A 88 -35.53 -4.69 -19.97
C SER A 88 -35.50 -3.29 -20.58
N VAL A 89 -34.66 -2.40 -20.04
CA VAL A 89 -34.43 -1.05 -20.60
C VAL A 89 -33.86 -1.15 -22.01
N ALA A 90 -32.90 -2.06 -22.25
CA ALA A 90 -32.34 -2.28 -23.57
C ALA A 90 -33.39 -2.81 -24.57
N GLU A 91 -34.27 -3.72 -24.14
CA GLU A 91 -35.35 -4.25 -24.96
C GLU A 91 -36.40 -3.17 -25.29
N LEU A 92 -36.86 -2.41 -24.29
CA LEU A 92 -37.82 -1.32 -24.46
C LEU A 92 -37.26 -0.21 -25.36
N THR A 93 -35.98 0.13 -25.22
CA THR A 93 -35.29 1.10 -26.10
C THR A 93 -35.28 0.62 -27.56
N ARG A 94 -35.07 -0.68 -27.80
CA ARG A 94 -35.12 -1.25 -29.16
C ARG A 94 -36.54 -1.27 -29.73
N LYS A 95 -37.55 -1.53 -28.90
CA LYS A 95 -38.96 -1.52 -29.30
C LYS A 95 -39.42 -0.11 -29.62
N SER A 96 -39.10 0.89 -28.81
CA SER A 96 -39.47 2.30 -29.05
C SER A 96 -38.87 2.84 -30.35
N ALA A 97 -37.62 2.46 -30.67
CA ALA A 97 -36.97 2.84 -31.92
C ALA A 97 -37.64 2.28 -33.19
N LYS A 98 -38.38 1.16 -33.07
CA LYS A 98 -39.05 0.47 -34.19
C LYS A 98 -40.57 0.68 -34.22
N ALA A 99 -41.13 1.31 -33.19
CA ALA A 99 -42.56 1.43 -33.01
C ALA A 99 -43.16 2.62 -33.79
N PRO A 100 -44.42 2.49 -34.28
CA PRO A 100 -45.17 3.61 -34.85
C PRO A 100 -45.48 4.67 -33.79
N GLU A 101 -45.66 5.94 -34.20
CA GLU A 101 -45.86 7.08 -33.29
C GLU A 101 -46.98 6.89 -32.26
N SER A 102 -48.05 6.17 -32.61
CA SER A 102 -49.16 5.88 -31.70
C SER A 102 -48.82 4.95 -30.52
N GLN A 103 -47.68 4.26 -30.56
CA GLN A 103 -47.21 3.38 -29.47
C GLN A 103 -45.97 3.93 -28.76
N LYS A 104 -45.38 5.01 -29.27
CA LYS A 104 -44.15 5.58 -28.71
C LYS A 104 -44.36 6.14 -27.31
N GLU A 105 -45.44 6.87 -27.08
CA GLU A 105 -45.76 7.46 -25.77
C GLU A 105 -45.86 6.39 -24.68
N ASN A 106 -46.60 5.30 -24.93
CA ASN A 106 -46.71 4.18 -23.98
C ASN A 106 -45.37 3.44 -23.75
N LEU A 107 -44.54 3.31 -24.79
CA LEU A 107 -43.20 2.70 -24.66
C LEU A 107 -42.20 3.62 -23.94
N GLU A 108 -42.37 4.94 -24.05
CA GLU A 108 -41.59 5.93 -23.30
C GLU A 108 -41.96 5.89 -21.81
N ASP A 109 -43.25 5.84 -21.46
CA ASP A 109 -43.71 5.66 -20.08
C ASP A 109 -43.16 4.36 -19.46
N GLN A 110 -43.23 3.24 -20.20
CA GLN A 110 -42.66 1.97 -19.73
C GLN A 110 -41.14 2.02 -19.54
N LEU A 111 -40.44 2.77 -20.39
CA LEU A 111 -39.00 2.95 -20.32
C LEU A 111 -38.60 3.86 -19.15
N GLU A 112 -39.41 4.86 -18.80
CA GLU A 112 -39.21 5.67 -17.60
C GLU A 112 -39.41 4.84 -16.33
N VAL A 113 -40.47 4.03 -16.26
CA VAL A 113 -40.69 3.10 -15.13
C VAL A 113 -39.54 2.09 -15.02
N ALA A 114 -39.09 1.50 -16.13
CA ALA A 114 -37.97 0.54 -16.12
C ALA A 114 -36.65 1.19 -15.69
N LYS A 115 -36.41 2.46 -16.06
CA LYS A 115 -35.25 3.22 -15.57
C LYS A 115 -35.36 3.54 -14.08
N GLY A 116 -36.55 3.89 -13.59
CA GLY A 116 -36.79 4.10 -12.17
C GLY A 116 -36.58 2.84 -11.35
N GLN A 117 -37.00 1.68 -11.86
CA GLN A 117 -36.75 0.38 -11.22
C GLN A 117 -35.25 0.06 -11.22
N LEU A 118 -34.56 0.28 -12.34
CA LEU A 118 -33.11 0.11 -12.42
C LEU A 118 -32.37 0.97 -11.38
N GLU A 119 -32.77 2.24 -11.22
CA GLU A 119 -32.17 3.14 -10.24
C GLU A 119 -32.43 2.65 -8.80
N LEU A 120 -33.66 2.20 -8.50
CA LEU A 120 -34.01 1.64 -7.20
C LEU A 120 -33.19 0.39 -6.87
N ASP A 121 -33.07 -0.53 -7.82
CA ASP A 121 -32.31 -1.77 -7.65
C ASP A 121 -30.80 -1.49 -7.53
N GLN A 122 -30.31 -0.42 -8.17
CA GLN A 122 -28.94 0.06 -8.01
C GLN A 122 -28.69 0.61 -6.60
N TYR A 123 -29.63 1.39 -6.03
CA TYR A 123 -29.55 1.80 -4.62
C TYR A 123 -29.60 0.61 -3.66
N GLU A 124 -30.39 -0.42 -3.95
CA GLU A 124 -30.47 -1.63 -3.13
C GLU A 124 -29.14 -2.43 -3.15
N VAL A 125 -28.44 -2.46 -4.30
CA VAL A 125 -27.07 -3.02 -4.37
C VAL A 125 -26.11 -2.23 -3.47
N ASP A 126 -26.19 -0.91 -3.49
CA ASP A 126 -25.34 -0.04 -2.67
C ASP A 126 -25.64 -0.20 -1.16
N ASP A 127 -26.92 -0.23 -0.76
CA ASP A 127 -27.35 -0.49 0.62
C ASP A 127 -26.87 -1.86 1.13
N ALA A 128 -27.11 -2.92 0.33
CA ALA A 128 -26.66 -4.26 0.69
C ALA A 128 -25.12 -4.37 0.75
N ALA A 129 -24.40 -3.60 -0.07
CA ALA A 129 -22.94 -3.51 0.01
C ALA A 129 -22.48 -2.77 1.26
N GLU A 130 -23.16 -1.69 1.66
CA GLU A 130 -22.85 -0.95 2.89
C GLU A 130 -23.09 -1.81 4.14
N ASP A 131 -24.20 -2.54 4.20
CA ASP A 131 -24.51 -3.45 5.30
C ASP A 131 -23.48 -4.59 5.40
N LEU A 132 -23.05 -5.15 4.27
CA LEU A 132 -21.97 -6.14 4.20
C LEU A 132 -20.63 -5.58 4.73
N ALA A 133 -20.32 -4.33 4.37
CA ALA A 133 -19.14 -3.63 4.85
C ALA A 133 -19.21 -3.36 6.36
N ARG A 134 -20.38 -2.94 6.87
CA ARG A 134 -20.65 -2.70 8.30
C ARG A 134 -20.54 -3.98 9.12
N ALA A 135 -20.98 -5.11 8.56
CA ALA A 135 -20.82 -6.44 9.16
C ALA A 135 -19.37 -6.97 9.10
N GLY A 136 -18.43 -6.22 8.50
CA GLY A 136 -17.02 -6.58 8.42
C GLY A 136 -16.72 -7.71 7.42
N ALA A 137 -17.67 -8.06 6.56
CA ALA A 137 -17.53 -9.11 5.56
C ALA A 137 -17.13 -8.60 4.16
N ASP A 138 -16.91 -7.29 4.00
CA ASP A 138 -16.25 -6.72 2.82
C ASP A 138 -14.87 -6.12 3.20
N PRO A 139 -13.78 -6.91 3.09
CA PRO A 139 -12.43 -6.39 3.31
C PRO A 139 -12.05 -5.30 2.29
N SER A 140 -12.62 -5.30 1.08
CA SER A 140 -12.34 -4.30 0.05
C SER A 140 -12.87 -2.92 0.45
N ALA A 141 -14.09 -2.86 0.98
CA ALA A 141 -14.65 -1.61 1.53
C ALA A 141 -13.78 -1.06 2.67
N ARG A 142 -13.29 -1.92 3.58
CA ARG A 142 -12.41 -1.49 4.67
C ARG A 142 -11.08 -0.93 4.16
N ILE A 143 -10.49 -1.54 3.14
CA ILE A 143 -9.25 -1.08 2.50
C ILE A 143 -9.48 0.29 1.83
N ARG A 144 -10.59 0.47 1.12
CA ARG A 144 -10.96 1.78 0.52
C ARG A 144 -11.19 2.86 1.56
N GLN A 145 -11.82 2.54 2.69
CA GLN A 145 -11.98 3.47 3.80
C GLN A 145 -10.63 3.89 4.38
N LEU A 146 -9.75 2.92 4.65
CA LEU A 146 -8.39 3.20 5.14
C LEU A 146 -7.61 4.09 4.15
N LYS A 147 -7.76 3.86 2.85
CA LYS A 147 -7.19 4.74 1.82
C LYS A 147 -7.77 6.15 1.87
N ALA A 148 -9.09 6.30 1.98
CA ALA A 148 -9.72 7.62 2.06
C ALA A 148 -9.32 8.40 3.33
N GLU A 149 -9.20 7.72 4.48
CA GLU A 149 -8.67 8.30 5.73
C GLU A 149 -7.22 8.78 5.54
N HIS A 150 -6.42 8.05 4.75
CA HIS A 150 -5.06 8.40 4.40
C HIS A 150 -4.99 9.62 3.47
N ASP A 151 -5.69 9.59 2.34
CA ASP A 151 -5.75 10.67 1.35
C ASP A 151 -6.28 11.99 1.96
N ALA A 152 -7.14 11.89 2.98
CA ALA A 152 -7.61 13.03 3.74
C ALA A 152 -6.51 13.60 4.66
N SER A 153 -5.69 12.73 5.26
CA SER A 153 -4.59 13.11 6.14
C SER A 153 -3.39 13.71 5.38
N ASP A 154 -3.17 13.31 4.13
CA ASP A 154 -2.09 13.87 3.28
C ASP A 154 -2.34 15.30 2.79
N LYS A 155 -3.58 15.78 2.89
CA LYS A 155 -3.92 17.18 2.58
C LYS A 155 -3.50 18.14 3.68
N GLU A 156 -3.09 17.63 4.84
CA GLU A 156 -2.53 18.48 5.90
C GLU A 156 -1.10 18.92 5.55
N PRO A 157 -0.73 20.18 5.88
CA PRO A 157 0.58 20.70 5.55
C PRO A 157 1.68 19.84 6.17
N GLU A 158 2.74 19.60 5.39
CA GLU A 158 3.90 18.81 5.76
C GLU A 158 4.45 19.25 7.13
N SER A 159 4.66 18.27 8.02
CA SER A 159 5.04 18.53 9.41
C SER A 159 6.33 19.33 9.49
N ALA A 160 6.27 20.51 10.12
CA ALA A 160 7.45 21.32 10.35
C ALA A 160 8.50 20.53 11.16
N PRO A 161 9.81 20.82 10.97
CA PRO A 161 10.86 20.18 11.76
C PRO A 161 10.58 20.33 13.26
N SER A 162 10.82 19.27 14.02
CA SER A 162 10.57 19.30 15.47
C SER A 162 11.38 20.42 16.13
N PRO A 163 10.85 21.13 17.15
CA PRO A 163 11.61 22.14 17.89
C PRO A 163 12.96 21.62 18.39
N ALA A 164 13.03 20.34 18.79
CA ALA A 164 14.26 19.67 19.18
C ALA A 164 15.30 19.58 18.04
N ALA A 165 14.88 19.33 16.80
CA ALA A 165 15.75 19.28 15.64
C ALA A 165 16.31 20.67 15.30
N ILE A 166 15.48 21.71 15.41
CA ILE A 166 15.88 23.12 15.22
C ILE A 166 16.86 23.57 16.31
N SER A 167 16.55 23.25 17.58
CA SER A 167 17.44 23.57 18.71
C SER A 167 18.76 22.81 18.64
N ALA A 168 18.79 21.57 18.16
CA ALA A 168 20.03 20.82 17.96
C ALA A 168 20.93 21.52 16.93
N GLU A 169 20.37 22.04 15.84
CA GLU A 169 21.10 22.81 14.82
C GLU A 169 21.68 24.12 15.38
N GLN A 170 20.89 24.85 16.18
CA GLN A 170 21.35 26.08 16.83
C GLN A 170 22.45 25.81 17.87
N ASN A 171 22.30 24.74 18.66
CA ASN A 171 23.31 24.33 19.65
C ASN A 171 24.60 23.83 18.99
N TYR A 172 24.54 23.32 17.77
CA TYR A 172 25.71 22.92 17.00
C TYR A 172 26.57 24.13 16.60
N GLN A 173 25.96 25.30 16.38
CA GLN A 173 26.66 26.55 16.07
C GLN A 173 27.19 27.27 17.33
N ALA A 174 26.78 26.84 18.52
CA ALA A 174 27.24 27.41 19.77
C ALA A 174 28.63 26.85 20.15
N HIS A 175 29.55 27.74 20.54
CA HIS A 175 30.94 27.39 20.89
C HIS A 175 31.08 26.89 22.35
N THR A 176 29.98 26.51 22.99
CA THR A 176 29.97 26.09 24.40
C THR A 176 29.94 24.56 24.49
N LEU A 177 30.92 23.98 25.20
CA LEU A 177 31.12 22.53 25.29
C LEU A 177 29.87 21.74 25.70
N LEU A 178 29.09 22.25 26.67
CA LEU A 178 27.85 21.60 27.12
C LEU A 178 26.76 21.57 26.01
N HIS A 179 26.68 22.63 25.20
CA HIS A 179 25.75 22.70 24.07
C HIS A 179 26.17 21.76 22.94
N VAL A 180 27.47 21.67 22.65
CA VAL A 180 27.99 20.74 21.65
C VAL A 180 27.80 19.29 22.07
N PHE A 181 28.00 18.95 23.34
CA PHE A 181 27.73 17.59 23.83
C PHE A 181 26.25 17.21 23.71
N ARG A 182 25.33 18.12 24.04
CA ARG A 182 23.89 17.90 23.83
C ARG A 182 23.55 17.73 22.35
N ALA A 183 24.09 18.58 21.48
CA ALA A 183 23.89 18.48 20.04
C ALA A 183 24.43 17.16 19.48
N TRP A 184 25.61 16.71 19.93
CA TRP A 184 26.18 15.41 19.55
C TRP A 184 25.29 14.24 20.00
N ARG A 185 24.76 14.24 21.23
CA ARG A 185 23.85 13.20 21.71
C ARG A 185 22.58 13.11 20.85
N GLU A 186 22.00 14.25 20.49
CA GLU A 186 20.82 14.29 19.60
C GLU A 186 21.15 13.79 18.19
N LEU A 187 22.30 14.17 17.65
CA LEU A 187 22.76 13.71 16.34
C LEU A 187 23.04 12.19 16.33
N HIS A 188 23.60 11.67 17.42
CA HIS A 188 23.80 10.24 17.62
C HIS A 188 22.47 9.48 17.73
N SER A 189 21.51 10.02 18.48
CA SER A 189 20.14 9.48 18.57
C SER A 189 19.48 9.42 17.20
N LYS A 190 19.57 10.50 16.43
CA LYS A 190 19.08 10.57 15.05
C LYS A 190 19.75 9.52 14.15
N ARG A 191 21.07 9.36 14.25
CA ARG A 191 21.82 8.33 13.51
C ARG A 191 21.29 6.93 13.82
N LEU A 192 21.00 6.62 15.08
CA LEU A 192 20.42 5.34 15.49
C LEU A 192 19.01 5.15 14.92
N GLN A 193 18.17 6.18 14.91
CA GLN A 193 16.83 6.12 14.33
C GLN A 193 16.86 5.87 12.82
N ILE A 194 17.74 6.56 12.08
CA ILE A 194 17.93 6.35 10.63
C ILE A 194 18.51 4.95 10.37
N ALA A 195 19.45 4.47 11.19
CA ALA A 195 19.99 3.12 11.06
C ALA A 195 18.93 2.04 11.31
N GLY A 196 18.05 2.26 12.31
CA GLY A 196 16.91 1.38 12.58
C GLY A 196 15.94 1.33 11.41
N ALA A 197 15.54 2.48 10.86
CA ALA A 197 14.69 2.58 9.68
C ALA A 197 15.29 1.87 8.45
N ARG A 198 16.61 1.99 8.25
CA ARG A 198 17.31 1.27 7.17
C ARG A 198 17.24 -0.26 7.37
N GLN A 199 17.33 -0.74 8.60
CA GLN A 199 17.19 -2.16 8.89
C GLN A 199 15.75 -2.65 8.72
N GLU A 200 14.77 -1.83 9.08
CA GLU A 200 13.34 -2.10 8.88
C GLU A 200 13.02 -2.26 7.39
N ALA A 201 13.42 -1.31 6.55
CA ALA A 201 13.29 -1.40 5.09
C ALA A 201 13.98 -2.65 4.53
N ALA A 202 15.19 -2.98 5.01
CA ALA A 202 15.90 -4.18 4.59
C ALA A 202 15.18 -5.48 5.00
N ALA A 203 14.53 -5.51 6.17
CA ALA A 203 13.73 -6.65 6.61
C ALA A 203 12.45 -6.81 5.78
N GLU A 204 11.81 -5.70 5.42
CA GLU A 204 10.62 -5.73 4.56
C GLU A 204 10.98 -6.22 3.14
N VAL A 205 12.11 -5.80 2.56
CA VAL A 205 12.64 -6.37 1.30
C VAL A 205 12.76 -7.90 1.38
N GLN A 206 13.25 -8.44 2.50
CA GLN A 206 13.37 -9.90 2.67
C GLN A 206 12.00 -10.57 2.74
N LYS A 207 11.05 -9.98 3.47
CA LYS A 207 9.67 -10.48 3.57
C LYS A 207 8.96 -10.46 2.22
N LEU A 208 9.09 -9.38 1.45
CA LEU A 208 8.52 -9.27 0.11
C LEU A 208 9.15 -10.28 -0.87
N ASN A 209 10.47 -10.48 -0.82
CA ASN A 209 11.14 -11.51 -1.63
C ASN A 209 10.61 -12.93 -1.31
N GLN A 210 10.46 -13.28 -0.03
CA GLN A 210 9.91 -14.58 0.35
C GLN A 210 8.47 -14.77 -0.15
N GLN A 211 7.66 -13.72 -0.13
CA GLN A 211 6.31 -13.74 -0.70
C GLN A 211 6.35 -13.89 -2.22
N HIS A 212 7.20 -13.12 -2.90
CA HIS A 212 7.43 -13.18 -4.34
C HIS A 212 7.80 -14.60 -4.78
N GLU A 213 8.80 -15.23 -4.15
CA GLU A 213 9.20 -16.62 -4.44
C GLU A 213 8.04 -17.63 -4.23
N GLY A 214 7.19 -17.39 -3.22
CA GLY A 214 6.02 -18.21 -2.96
C GLY A 214 4.93 -18.06 -4.04
N PHE A 215 4.79 -16.88 -4.65
CA PHE A 215 3.91 -16.67 -5.81
C PHE A 215 4.52 -17.24 -7.09
N GLU A 216 5.82 -17.08 -7.30
CA GLU A 216 6.53 -17.61 -8.47
C GLU A 216 6.41 -19.15 -8.54
N LYS A 217 6.65 -19.84 -7.42
CA LYS A 217 6.47 -21.30 -7.34
C LYS A 217 5.05 -21.76 -7.67
N ARG A 218 4.03 -20.98 -7.28
CA ARG A 218 2.63 -21.25 -7.63
C ARG A 218 2.36 -21.02 -9.11
N ALA A 219 2.84 -19.91 -9.65
CA ALA A 219 2.71 -19.60 -11.06
C ALA A 219 3.39 -20.65 -11.96
N ASP A 220 4.54 -21.19 -11.54
CA ASP A 220 5.24 -22.29 -12.24
C ASP A 220 4.48 -23.62 -12.15
N ALA A 221 3.94 -23.96 -10.97
CA ALA A 221 3.11 -25.15 -10.81
C ALA A 221 1.86 -25.09 -11.71
N GLU A 222 1.19 -23.94 -11.76
CA GLU A 222 0.03 -23.70 -12.62
C GLU A 222 0.38 -23.68 -14.10
N LYS A 223 1.58 -23.23 -14.48
CA LYS A 223 2.06 -23.30 -15.86
C LYS A 223 2.15 -24.75 -16.34
N SER A 224 2.63 -25.66 -15.49
CA SER A 224 2.66 -27.10 -15.78
C SER A 224 1.25 -27.67 -15.94
N GLU A 225 0.33 -27.30 -15.04
CA GLU A 225 -1.07 -27.71 -15.13
C GLU A 225 -1.73 -27.17 -16.42
N ARG A 226 -1.48 -25.92 -16.78
CA ARG A 226 -2.00 -25.29 -18.01
C ARG A 226 -1.47 -25.94 -19.28
N GLU A 227 -0.21 -26.37 -19.31
CA GLU A 227 0.31 -27.13 -20.45
C GLU A 227 -0.43 -28.46 -20.61
N SER A 228 -0.73 -29.14 -19.50
CA SER A 228 -1.54 -30.37 -19.53
C SER A 228 -2.98 -30.10 -20.01
N VAL A 229 -3.63 -29.03 -19.53
CA VAL A 229 -4.98 -28.63 -19.95
C VAL A 229 -5.01 -28.21 -21.42
N LYS A 230 -3.99 -27.49 -21.91
CA LYS A 230 -3.86 -27.14 -23.33
C LYS A 230 -3.65 -28.36 -24.21
N GLN A 231 -2.87 -29.34 -23.77
CA GLN A 231 -2.69 -30.60 -24.49
C GLN A 231 -4.01 -31.39 -24.52
N GLN A 232 -4.75 -31.42 -23.41
CA GLN A 232 -6.07 -32.05 -23.32
C GLN A 232 -7.07 -31.36 -24.26
N ALA A 233 -7.12 -30.03 -24.28
CA ALA A 233 -7.98 -29.24 -25.16
C ALA A 233 -7.64 -29.41 -26.65
N LYS A 234 -6.35 -29.52 -27.00
CA LYS A 234 -5.91 -29.87 -28.37
C LYS A 234 -6.30 -31.30 -28.76
N GLY A 235 -6.31 -32.23 -27.80
CA GLY A 235 -6.82 -33.59 -27.99
C GLY A 235 -8.33 -33.62 -28.27
N PHE A 236 -9.10 -32.79 -27.56
CA PHE A 236 -10.53 -32.59 -27.79
C PHE A 236 -10.83 -31.98 -29.18
N ALA A 237 -10.09 -30.94 -29.59
CA ALA A 237 -10.29 -30.29 -30.90
C ALA A 237 -9.91 -31.17 -32.10
N ARG A 238 -9.08 -32.21 -31.90
CA ARG A 238 -8.69 -33.18 -32.94
C ARG A 238 -9.69 -34.33 -33.14
N GLY A 239 -10.83 -34.31 -32.45
CA GLY A 239 -11.99 -35.15 -32.81
C GLY A 239 -11.96 -36.59 -32.31
N ASN A 240 -11.13 -36.94 -31.32
CA ASN A 240 -11.01 -38.32 -30.84
C ASN A 240 -12.06 -38.71 -29.77
N GLN A 241 -12.88 -37.79 -29.29
CA GLN A 241 -13.98 -38.06 -28.35
C GLN A 241 -15.19 -37.17 -28.66
N SER A 242 -16.38 -37.76 -28.75
CA SER A 242 -17.66 -37.07 -28.86
C SER A 242 -17.97 -36.34 -27.55
N ALA A 243 -17.35 -35.18 -27.35
CA ALA A 243 -17.52 -34.37 -26.16
C ALA A 243 -18.94 -33.84 -26.07
N SER A 244 -19.59 -34.00 -24.92
CA SER A 244 -20.86 -33.33 -24.66
C SER A 244 -20.67 -31.80 -24.69
N ARG A 245 -21.72 -31.05 -25.05
CA ARG A 245 -21.73 -29.57 -25.01
C ARG A 245 -21.36 -29.05 -23.61
N GLU A 246 -21.78 -29.77 -22.57
CA GLU A 246 -21.45 -29.54 -21.16
C GLU A 246 -19.95 -29.71 -20.87
N GLU A 247 -19.26 -30.71 -21.43
CA GLU A 247 -17.82 -30.93 -21.24
C GLU A 247 -16.98 -29.86 -21.94
N SER A 248 -17.44 -29.44 -23.13
CA SER A 248 -16.82 -28.33 -23.87
C SER A 248 -16.95 -27.01 -23.11
N LYS A 249 -18.13 -26.73 -22.54
CA LYS A 249 -18.38 -25.54 -21.71
C LYS A 249 -17.59 -25.57 -20.40
N ALA A 250 -17.47 -26.74 -19.76
CA ALA A 250 -16.65 -26.91 -18.56
C ALA A 250 -15.16 -26.68 -18.85
N THR A 251 -14.64 -27.19 -19.97
CA THR A 251 -13.24 -27.01 -20.38
C THR A 251 -12.94 -25.55 -20.75
N ALA A 252 -13.88 -24.87 -21.44
CA ALA A 252 -13.78 -23.45 -21.71
C ALA A 252 -13.76 -22.61 -20.41
N LYS A 253 -14.62 -22.94 -19.43
CA LYS A 253 -14.64 -22.27 -18.13
C LYS A 253 -13.34 -22.47 -17.35
N ARG A 254 -12.78 -23.69 -17.32
CA ARG A 254 -11.46 -23.97 -16.69
C ARG A 254 -10.32 -23.23 -17.38
N THR A 255 -10.34 -23.16 -18.71
CA THR A 255 -9.31 -22.44 -19.47
C THR A 255 -9.39 -20.94 -19.21
N LEU A 256 -10.60 -20.38 -19.13
CA LEU A 256 -10.81 -18.97 -18.81
C LEU A 256 -10.41 -18.64 -17.37
N SER A 257 -10.76 -19.48 -16.39
CA SER A 257 -10.36 -19.27 -15.00
C SER A 257 -8.84 -19.34 -14.83
N SER A 258 -8.18 -20.31 -15.46
CA SER A 258 -6.71 -20.40 -15.48
C SER A 258 -6.06 -19.18 -16.13
N LEU A 259 -6.62 -18.64 -17.22
CA LEU A 259 -6.10 -17.41 -17.83
C LEU A 259 -6.27 -16.18 -16.93
N LYS A 260 -7.42 -16.06 -16.26
CA LYS A 260 -7.68 -14.98 -15.31
C LYS A 260 -6.73 -15.04 -14.12
N GLN A 261 -6.53 -16.24 -13.57
CA GLN A 261 -5.61 -16.50 -12.46
C GLN A 261 -4.17 -16.15 -12.85
N HIS A 262 -3.71 -16.60 -14.02
CA HIS A 262 -2.39 -16.23 -14.54
C HIS A 262 -2.20 -14.72 -14.72
N SER A 263 -3.21 -14.02 -15.26
CA SER A 263 -3.14 -12.56 -15.36
C SER A 263 -3.07 -11.89 -14.00
N GLN A 264 -3.71 -12.47 -12.97
CA GLN A 264 -3.69 -11.95 -11.61
C GLN A 264 -2.35 -12.20 -10.94
N ASP A 265 -1.76 -13.39 -11.12
CA ASP A 265 -0.44 -13.71 -10.59
C ASP A 265 0.65 -12.86 -11.22
N GLN A 266 0.61 -12.64 -12.54
CA GLN A 266 1.55 -11.74 -13.22
C GLN A 266 1.47 -10.31 -12.69
N LYS A 267 0.25 -9.80 -12.42
CA LYS A 267 0.06 -8.48 -11.82
C LYS A 267 0.61 -8.44 -10.40
N ASN A 268 0.42 -9.50 -9.61
CA ASN A 268 0.93 -9.59 -8.25
C ASN A 268 2.47 -9.60 -8.23
N LEU A 269 3.11 -10.40 -9.09
CA LEU A 269 4.58 -10.45 -9.20
C LEU A 269 5.16 -9.08 -9.58
N ALA A 270 4.62 -8.44 -10.63
CA ALA A 270 5.07 -7.13 -11.04
C ALA A 270 4.87 -6.03 -9.98
N GLU A 271 3.87 -6.19 -9.11
CA GLU A 271 3.63 -5.30 -7.98
C GLU A 271 4.61 -5.55 -6.83
N PHE A 272 4.89 -6.81 -6.50
CA PHE A 272 5.93 -7.17 -5.54
C PHE A 272 7.30 -6.65 -5.98
N ASP A 273 7.65 -6.78 -7.27
CA ASP A 273 8.91 -6.25 -7.82
C ASP A 273 9.03 -4.74 -7.58
N LYS A 274 7.96 -3.99 -7.84
CA LYS A 274 7.92 -2.54 -7.58
C LYS A 274 8.08 -2.21 -6.11
N ARG A 275 7.34 -2.89 -5.22
CA ARG A 275 7.46 -2.68 -3.77
C ARG A 275 8.84 -3.04 -3.25
N ILE A 276 9.45 -4.12 -3.76
CA ILE A 276 10.84 -4.49 -3.46
C ILE A 276 11.80 -3.39 -3.90
N GLN A 277 11.61 -2.82 -5.09
CA GLN A 277 12.42 -1.71 -5.58
C GLN A 277 12.25 -0.47 -4.69
N ASP A 278 11.02 -0.08 -4.35
CA ASP A 278 10.75 1.09 -3.50
C ASP A 278 11.38 0.93 -2.12
N GLU A 279 11.28 -0.25 -1.49
CA GLU A 279 11.93 -0.52 -0.20
C GLU A 279 13.47 -0.53 -0.29
N GLN A 280 14.04 -0.99 -1.42
CA GLN A 280 15.49 -0.88 -1.66
C GLN A 280 15.94 0.57 -1.82
N GLU A 281 15.19 1.37 -2.57
CA GLU A 281 15.46 2.80 -2.75
C GLU A 281 15.29 3.55 -1.41
N LEU A 282 14.29 3.22 -0.58
CA LEU A 282 14.15 3.76 0.78
C LEU A 282 15.36 3.45 1.64
N ARG A 283 15.80 2.19 1.65
CA ARG A 283 17.01 1.75 2.36
C ARG A 283 18.24 2.52 1.91
N ASP A 284 18.36 2.81 0.62
CA ASP A 284 19.49 3.52 0.05
C ASP A 284 19.44 5.02 0.39
N ILE A 285 18.26 5.65 0.37
CA ILE A 285 18.03 7.03 0.86
C ILE A 285 18.42 7.13 2.35
N TYR A 286 17.97 6.21 3.18
CA TYR A 286 18.37 6.16 4.60
C TYR A 286 19.87 5.91 4.77
N GLY A 287 20.48 5.12 3.88
CA GLY A 287 21.92 4.94 3.82
C GLY A 287 22.67 6.25 3.54
N ASN A 288 22.22 7.01 2.55
CA ASN A 288 22.79 8.31 2.19
C ASN A 288 22.63 9.33 3.33
N TRP A 289 21.45 9.35 3.96
CA TRP A 289 21.20 10.21 5.12
C TRP A 289 22.13 9.86 6.29
N LEU A 290 22.36 8.56 6.54
CA LEU A 290 23.29 8.10 7.57
C LEU A 290 24.71 8.62 7.32
N VAL A 291 25.19 8.56 6.08
CA VAL A 291 26.53 9.07 5.70
C VAL A 291 26.63 10.58 5.96
N PHE A 292 25.59 11.34 5.59
CA PHE A 292 25.54 12.78 5.84
C PHE A 292 25.58 13.12 7.33
N VAL A 293 24.75 12.46 8.15
CA VAL A 293 24.71 12.68 9.61
C VAL A 293 26.03 12.26 10.27
N GLN A 294 26.64 11.16 9.83
CA GLN A 294 27.95 10.71 10.34
C GLN A 294 29.08 11.68 10.02
N ALA A 295 29.10 12.27 8.82
CA ALA A 295 30.08 13.29 8.46
C ALA A 295 29.98 14.51 9.39
N ARG A 296 28.75 14.93 9.72
CA ARG A 296 28.48 16.02 10.66
C ARG A 296 28.85 15.65 12.11
N GLU A 297 28.57 14.43 12.54
CA GLU A 297 28.96 13.93 13.88
C GLU A 297 30.49 14.00 14.07
N ARG A 298 31.26 13.58 13.05
CA ARG A 298 32.73 13.64 13.07
C ARG A 298 33.26 15.07 13.07
N ALA A 299 32.67 15.97 12.29
CA ALA A 299 33.05 17.37 12.26
C ALA A 299 32.84 18.06 13.63
N ALA A 300 31.73 17.73 14.31
CA ALA A 300 31.45 18.23 15.67
C ALA A 300 32.53 17.79 16.67
N LEU A 301 32.91 16.51 16.63
CA LEU A 301 33.93 15.95 17.50
C LEU A 301 35.32 16.57 17.24
N HIS A 302 35.67 16.81 15.97
CA HIS A 302 36.93 17.46 15.66
C HIS A 302 37.01 18.88 16.23
N SER A 303 35.93 19.68 16.09
CA SER A 303 35.86 21.02 16.64
C SER A 303 35.93 21.06 18.17
N THR A 304 35.29 20.10 18.87
CA THR A 304 35.38 20.03 20.33
C THR A 304 36.76 19.63 20.83
N ILE A 305 37.41 18.68 20.16
CA ILE A 305 38.78 18.26 20.50
C ILE A 305 39.75 19.41 20.31
N GLU A 306 39.63 20.17 19.23
CA GLU A 306 40.46 21.35 18.96
C GLU A 306 40.28 22.43 20.04
N THR A 307 39.03 22.72 20.43
CA THR A 307 38.74 23.70 21.49
C THR A 307 39.23 23.22 22.85
N MET A 308 39.07 21.93 23.16
CA MET A 308 39.58 21.33 24.40
C MET A 308 41.11 21.37 24.46
N LEU A 309 41.79 21.07 23.35
CA LEU A 309 43.24 21.20 23.24
C LEU A 309 43.71 22.63 23.49
N TRP A 310 43.00 23.62 22.96
CA TRP A 310 43.27 25.03 23.21
C TRP A 310 43.09 25.42 24.69
N ILE A 311 42.05 24.94 25.35
CA ILE A 311 41.83 25.20 26.78
C ILE A 311 42.95 24.57 27.62
N VAL A 312 43.31 23.31 27.33
CA VAL A 312 44.42 22.62 28.02
C VAL A 312 45.75 23.34 27.78
N MET A 313 45.98 23.83 26.56
CA MET A 313 47.16 24.63 26.22
C MET A 313 47.23 25.92 27.05
N ILE A 314 46.13 26.68 27.15
CA ILE A 314 46.09 27.91 27.95
C ILE A 314 46.34 27.62 29.44
N LEU A 315 45.74 26.56 29.98
CA LEU A 315 45.97 26.14 31.36
C LEU A 315 47.42 25.73 31.61
N LEU A 316 48.05 25.04 30.67
CA LEU A 316 49.47 24.69 30.72
C LEU A 316 50.37 25.92 30.70
N VAL A 317 50.10 26.87 29.79
CA VAL A 317 50.87 28.12 29.71
C VAL A 317 50.69 28.95 30.99
N GLY A 318 49.47 29.05 31.51
CA GLY A 318 49.18 29.75 32.76
C GLY A 318 49.83 29.09 33.99
N TYR A 319 49.88 27.75 34.02
CA TYR A 319 50.57 27.01 35.08
C TYR A 319 52.09 27.20 35.03
N VAL A 320 52.69 27.21 33.84
CA VAL A 320 54.14 27.42 33.67
C VAL A 320 54.54 28.89 33.90
N ALA A 321 53.65 29.84 33.65
CA ALA A 321 53.90 31.29 33.83
C ALA A 321 53.45 31.85 35.20
N GLY A 322 52.74 31.06 36.02
CA GLY A 322 52.42 31.44 37.40
C GLY A 322 53.69 31.51 38.24
N PRO A 323 53.88 32.54 39.08
CA PRO A 323 55.06 32.65 39.92
C PRO A 323 55.13 31.39 40.80
N GLY A 324 56.17 30.57 40.59
CA GLY A 324 56.55 29.59 41.59
C GLY A 324 56.92 30.34 42.85
N ASP A 325 56.19 30.07 43.94
CA ASP A 325 56.64 30.40 45.29
C ASP A 325 58.06 29.85 45.55
#